data_AF-A0A9D5WBU1-F1
#
_entry.id   AF-A0A9D5WBU1-F1
#
_cell.length_a   1.000
_cell.length_b   1.000
_cell.length_c   1.000
_cell.angle_alpha   90.00
_cell.angle_beta   90.00
_cell.angle_gamma   90.00
#
_symmetry.space_group_name_H-M   'P 1'
#
loop_
_entity.id
_entity.type
_entity.pdbx_description
1 polymer ?
#
loop_
_entity_poly.entity_id
_entity_poly.type
_entity_poly.pdbx_seq_one_letter_code
_entity_poly.pdbx_strand_id
1 'polypeptide(L)'
;MNNRQAPKSGGFTLVELIITLLILGILAGIAVPIYLGQREKSKNVEAQENLLALRQLLEQYYNENGCYHKTGTNCDTSTTTISGVANIQAFLTGFKPGNANGLYFNYNITFSNNATTFNAVAARSGTTNANNVFSIDQNNNRQGF
;
A
#
# COMPACT_ATOMS: atom_id res chain seq x y z
N MET A 1 -53.22 17.05 48.05
CA MET A 1 -52.41 15.81 48.10
C MET A 1 -51.91 15.52 46.68
N ASN A 2 -50.66 15.89 46.35
CA ASN A 2 -50.11 15.69 45.01
C ASN A 2 -49.37 14.35 44.94
N ASN A 3 -49.92 13.41 44.18
CA ASN A 3 -49.37 12.07 43.98
C ASN A 3 -48.30 12.12 42.87
N ARG A 4 -47.03 12.26 43.25
CA ARG A 4 -45.91 12.22 42.29
C ARG A 4 -45.66 10.77 41.88
N GLN A 5 -46.15 10.38 40.70
CA GLN A 5 -45.82 9.09 40.09
C GLN A 5 -44.36 9.11 39.64
N ALA A 6 -43.54 8.23 40.22
CA ALA A 6 -42.15 8.05 39.80
C ALA A 6 -42.09 7.42 38.40
N PRO A 7 -41.19 7.87 37.51
CA PRO A 7 -41.03 7.28 36.19
C PRO A 7 -40.60 5.81 36.32
N LYS A 8 -41.29 4.90 35.61
CA LYS A 8 -40.89 3.49 35.53
C LYS A 8 -39.59 3.37 34.73
N SER A 9 -38.51 3.05 35.42
CA SER A 9 -37.24 2.63 34.79
C SER A 9 -37.47 1.31 34.05
N GLY A 10 -37.57 1.35 32.73
CA GLY A 10 -37.63 0.14 31.89
C GLY A 10 -36.24 -0.50 31.77
N GLY A 11 -36.14 -1.80 32.06
CA GLY A 11 -34.93 -2.60 31.83
C GLY A 11 -35.06 -3.42 30.54
N PHE A 12 -33.92 -3.76 29.93
CA PHE A 12 -33.85 -4.67 28.78
C PHE A 12 -34.31 -6.08 29.15
N THR A 13 -35.01 -6.76 28.23
CA THR A 13 -35.41 -8.16 28.43
C THR A 13 -34.34 -9.11 27.90
N LEU A 14 -34.25 -10.32 28.48
CA LEU A 14 -33.33 -11.36 27.99
C LEU A 14 -33.66 -11.77 26.55
N VAL A 15 -34.94 -11.77 26.18
CA VAL A 15 -35.39 -12.10 24.82
C VAL A 15 -34.88 -11.06 23.82
N GLU A 16 -34.87 -9.78 24.20
CA GLU A 16 -34.39 -8.69 23.37
C GLU A 16 -32.89 -8.81 23.11
N LEU A 17 -32.10 -9.19 24.11
CA LEU A 17 -30.68 -9.46 23.93
C LEU A 17 -30.43 -10.66 23.00
N ILE A 18 -31.21 -11.73 23.13
CA ILE A 18 -31.06 -12.96 22.32
C ILE A 18 -31.36 -12.68 20.84
N ILE A 19 -32.45 -11.98 20.53
CA ILE A 19 -32.80 -11.65 19.14
C ILE A 19 -31.75 -10.70 18.54
N THR A 20 -31.24 -9.76 19.32
CA THR A 20 -30.21 -8.82 18.87
C THR A 20 -28.92 -9.55 18.51
N LEU A 21 -28.47 -10.49 19.35
CA LEU A 21 -27.27 -11.30 19.08
C LEU A 21 -27.46 -12.21 17.87
N LEU A 22 -28.67 -12.74 17.64
CA LEU A 22 -28.99 -13.53 16.44
C LEU A 22 -28.79 -12.70 15.17
N ILE A 23 -29.35 -11.49 15.12
CA ILE A 23 -29.21 -10.60 13.96
C ILE A 23 -27.74 -10.17 13.78
N LEU A 24 -27.06 -9.79 14.88
CA LEU A 24 -25.63 -9.44 14.84
C LEU A 24 -24.77 -10.60 14.34
N GLY A 25 -25.08 -11.85 14.71
CA GLY A 25 -24.39 -13.04 14.23
C GLY A 25 -24.51 -13.22 12.72
N ILE A 26 -25.71 -13.04 12.16
CA ILE A 26 -25.95 -13.13 10.71
C ILE A 26 -25.17 -12.03 9.97
N LEU A 27 -25.24 -10.79 10.45
CA LEU A 27 -24.53 -9.66 9.84
C LEU A 27 -23.01 -9.83 9.91
N ALA A 28 -22.48 -10.26 11.05
CA ALA A 28 -21.04 -10.50 11.24
C ALA A 28 -20.51 -11.56 10.28
N GLY A 29 -21.29 -12.63 10.03
CA GLY A 29 -20.90 -13.70 9.10
C GLY A 29 -20.61 -13.22 7.68
N ILE A 30 -21.38 -12.22 7.19
CA ILE A 30 -21.20 -11.65 5.85
C ILE A 30 -20.19 -10.50 5.88
N ALA A 31 -20.24 -9.66 6.92
CA ALA A 31 -19.43 -8.44 6.99
C ALA A 31 -17.93 -8.73 7.13
N VAL A 32 -17.53 -9.74 7.92
CA VAL A 32 -16.12 -10.07 8.18
C VAL A 32 -15.35 -10.44 6.90
N PRO A 33 -15.78 -11.42 6.07
CA PRO A 33 -15.03 -11.78 4.87
C PRO A 33 -14.95 -10.63 3.86
N ILE A 34 -16.04 -9.85 3.71
CA ILE A 34 -16.05 -8.67 2.84
C ILE A 34 -15.04 -7.63 3.32
N TYR A 35 -15.02 -7.34 4.62
CA TYR A 35 -14.08 -6.39 5.20
C TYR A 35 -12.63 -6.82 5.00
N LEU A 36 -12.31 -8.10 5.23
CA LEU A 36 -10.97 -8.64 5.01
C LEU A 36 -10.54 -8.50 3.55
N GLY A 37 -11.42 -8.82 2.59
CA GLY A 37 -11.14 -8.64 1.17
C GLY A 37 -10.92 -7.18 0.78
N GLN A 38 -11.73 -6.25 1.32
CA GLN A 38 -11.54 -4.82 1.08
C GLN A 38 -10.20 -4.31 1.60
N ARG A 39 -9.78 -4.75 2.79
CA ARG A 39 -8.45 -4.38 3.33
C ARG A 39 -7.32 -4.84 2.43
N GLU A 40 -7.37 -6.07 1.93
CA GLU A 40 -6.36 -6.59 1.00
C GLU A 40 -6.32 -5.79 -0.30
N LYS A 41 -7.48 -5.43 -0.85
CA LYS A 41 -7.56 -4.56 -2.03
C LYS A 41 -6.95 -3.18 -1.76
N SER A 42 -7.24 -2.56 -0.62
CA SER A 42 -6.67 -1.25 -0.26
C SER A 42 -5.15 -1.29 -0.17
N LYS A 43 -4.56 -2.37 0.35
CA LYS A 43 -3.09 -2.55 0.40
C LYS A 43 -2.47 -2.64 -1.00
N ASN A 44 -3.14 -3.33 -1.92
CA ASN A 44 -2.67 -3.44 -3.31
C ASN A 44 -2.74 -2.07 -4.00
N VAL A 45 -3.83 -1.32 -3.80
CA VAL A 45 -3.97 0.05 -4.33
C VAL A 45 -2.87 0.95 -3.79
N GLU A 46 -2.58 0.90 -2.49
CA GLU A 46 -1.47 1.66 -1.89
C GLU A 46 -0.12 1.36 -2.56
N ALA A 47 0.17 0.09 -2.86
CA ALA A 47 1.39 -0.28 -3.57
C ALA A 47 1.43 0.28 -5.01
N GLN A 48 0.30 0.24 -5.71
CA GLN A 48 0.18 0.79 -7.05
C GLN A 48 0.39 2.32 -7.07
N GLU A 49 -0.19 3.05 -6.11
CA GLU A 49 0.01 4.50 -5.95
C GLU A 49 1.48 4.83 -5.63
N ASN A 50 2.12 4.05 -4.75
CA ASN A 50 3.54 4.24 -4.44
C ASN A 50 4.44 4.00 -5.67
N LEU A 51 4.12 3.01 -6.51
CA LEU A 51 4.84 2.79 -7.77
C LEU A 51 4.65 3.96 -8.75
N LEU A 52 3.45 4.54 -8.83
CA LEU A 52 3.21 5.73 -9.66
C LEU A 52 4.01 6.94 -9.15
N ALA A 53 4.07 7.14 -7.84
CA ALA A 53 4.89 8.18 -7.23
C ALA A 53 6.38 7.97 -7.53
N LEU A 54 6.89 6.73 -7.46
CA LEU A 54 8.27 6.42 -7.85
C LEU A 54 8.54 6.76 -9.31
N ARG A 55 7.64 6.38 -10.21
CA ARG A 55 7.78 6.72 -11.64
C ARG A 55 7.89 8.23 -11.83
N GLN A 56 7.00 9.01 -11.21
CA GLN A 56 7.02 10.48 -11.31
C GLN A 56 8.33 11.09 -10.81
N LEU A 57 8.84 10.60 -9.67
CA LEU A 57 10.11 11.08 -9.10
C LEU A 57 11.31 10.69 -9.98
N LEU A 58 11.29 9.49 -10.57
CA LEU A 58 12.33 9.05 -11.49
C LEU A 58 12.33 9.87 -12.79
N GLU A 59 11.16 10.19 -13.32
CA GLU A 59 11.02 11.08 -14.48
C GLU A 59 11.54 12.49 -14.18
N GLN A 60 11.21 13.03 -13.00
CA GLN A 60 11.79 14.29 -12.55
C GLN A 60 13.33 14.21 -12.50
N TYR A 61 13.87 13.14 -11.89
CA TYR A 61 15.31 12.93 -11.81
C TYR A 61 15.95 12.86 -13.21
N TYR A 62 15.31 12.17 -14.16
CA TYR A 62 15.78 12.08 -15.54
C TYR A 62 15.80 13.44 -16.23
N ASN A 63 14.75 14.26 -16.06
CA ASN A 63 14.69 15.60 -16.64
C ASN A 63 15.82 16.51 -16.12
N GLU A 64 16.25 16.32 -14.87
CA GLU A 64 17.33 17.10 -14.27
C GLU A 64 18.74 16.59 -14.66
N ASN A 65 18.88 15.28 -14.91
CA ASN A 65 20.19 14.63 -15.01
C ASN A 65 20.50 13.99 -16.37
N GLY A 66 19.51 13.79 -17.23
CA GLY A 66 19.63 13.06 -18.50
C GLY A 66 19.68 11.53 -18.38
N CYS A 67 19.55 11.00 -17.17
CA CYS A 67 19.55 9.57 -16.85
C CYS A 67 18.84 9.29 -15.52
N TYR A 68 18.44 8.05 -15.28
CA TYR A 68 17.69 7.64 -14.09
C TYR A 68 18.56 7.33 -12.87
N HIS A 69 19.87 7.21 -13.05
CA HIS A 69 20.81 6.92 -11.96
C HIS A 69 22.19 7.48 -12.29
N LYS A 70 22.85 8.09 -11.29
CA LYS A 70 24.21 8.62 -11.39
C LYS A 70 25.09 8.08 -10.28
N THR A 71 26.36 7.86 -10.64
CA THR A 71 27.43 7.58 -9.69
C THR A 71 28.42 8.74 -9.76
N GLY A 72 28.37 9.62 -8.75
CA GLY A 72 29.07 10.90 -8.78
C GLY A 72 28.47 11.83 -9.85
N THR A 73 29.29 12.28 -10.79
CA THR A 73 28.88 13.24 -11.83
C THR A 73 28.33 12.56 -13.08
N ASN A 74 28.59 11.27 -13.27
CA ASN A 74 28.29 10.53 -14.50
C ASN A 74 27.03 9.68 -14.36
N CYS A 75 26.33 9.47 -15.47
CA CYS A 75 25.26 8.49 -15.56
C CYS A 75 25.80 7.07 -15.34
N ASP A 76 25.15 6.29 -14.48
CA ASP A 76 25.54 4.91 -14.21
C ASP A 76 25.01 3.97 -15.29
N THR A 77 25.91 3.42 -16.09
CA THR A 77 25.61 2.45 -17.15
C THR A 77 25.74 1.01 -16.69
N SER A 78 25.74 0.76 -15.37
CA SER A 78 25.69 -0.58 -14.81
C SER A 78 24.24 -0.98 -14.52
N THR A 79 23.96 -2.28 -14.49
CA THR A 79 22.70 -2.75 -13.92
C THR A 79 22.78 -2.61 -12.41
N THR A 80 22.04 -1.67 -11.85
CA THR A 80 22.06 -1.35 -10.42
C THR A 80 20.67 -1.48 -9.83
N THR A 81 20.54 -2.18 -8.70
CA THR A 81 19.28 -2.29 -7.96
C THR A 81 19.36 -1.54 -6.63
N ILE A 82 18.47 -0.58 -6.43
CA ILE A 82 18.24 0.05 -5.13
C ILE A 82 17.08 -0.68 -4.47
N SER A 83 17.38 -1.41 -3.40
CA SER A 83 16.41 -2.21 -2.65
C SER A 83 16.08 -1.58 -1.31
N GLY A 84 14.80 -1.59 -0.96
CA GLY A 84 14.32 -1.16 0.35
C GLY A 84 14.04 0.34 0.41
N VAL A 85 12.97 0.69 1.12
CA VAL A 85 12.45 2.07 1.12
C VAL A 85 13.43 3.09 1.70
N ALA A 86 14.27 2.72 2.68
CA ALA A 86 15.27 3.63 3.23
C ALA A 86 16.30 4.08 2.18
N ASN A 87 16.78 3.14 1.34
CA ASN A 87 17.73 3.44 0.28
C ASN A 87 17.08 4.23 -0.85
N ILE A 88 15.84 3.87 -1.20
CA ILE A 88 15.06 4.61 -2.21
C ILE A 88 14.79 6.05 -1.72
N GLN A 89 14.51 6.26 -0.43
CA GLN A 89 14.28 7.59 0.13
C GLN A 89 15.55 8.44 0.21
N ALA A 90 16.71 7.80 0.40
CA ALA A 90 18.00 8.48 0.32
C ALA A 90 18.30 8.94 -1.12
N PHE A 91 17.89 8.15 -2.11
CA PHE A 91 18.06 8.48 -3.53
C PHE A 91 17.00 9.47 -4.04
N LEU A 92 15.73 9.25 -3.72
CA LEU A 92 14.56 10.05 -4.09
C LEU A 92 13.85 10.56 -2.82
N THR A 93 14.27 11.73 -2.34
CA THR A 93 13.80 12.31 -1.06
C THR A 93 12.29 12.59 -0.99
N GLY A 94 11.65 12.75 -2.14
CA GLY A 94 10.21 12.91 -2.29
C GLY A 94 9.39 11.63 -2.09
N PHE A 95 10.02 10.45 -2.09
CA PHE A 95 9.29 9.19 -1.91
C PHE A 95 8.89 8.99 -0.45
N LYS A 96 7.58 8.86 -0.19
CA LYS A 96 7.03 8.73 1.18
C LYS A 96 5.98 7.61 1.24
N PRO A 97 6.37 6.33 1.10
CA PRO A 97 5.42 5.22 1.09
C PRO A 97 4.82 4.91 2.47
N GLY A 98 5.35 5.51 3.54
CA GLY A 98 5.00 5.20 4.93
C GLY A 98 6.22 4.70 5.72
N ASN A 99 5.99 4.23 6.95
CA ASN A 99 7.03 3.66 7.81
C ASN A 99 7.47 2.28 7.28
N ALA A 100 8.78 2.08 7.06
CA ALA A 100 9.35 0.83 6.56
C ALA A 100 8.88 -0.44 7.29
N ASN A 101 8.70 -0.36 8.62
CA ASN A 101 8.26 -1.50 9.43
C ASN A 101 6.75 -1.78 9.34
N GLY A 102 5.98 -0.86 8.75
CA GLY A 102 4.53 -0.95 8.58
C GLY A 102 4.08 -1.24 7.16
N LEU A 103 5.01 -1.37 6.20
CA LEU A 103 4.66 -1.58 4.80
C LEU A 103 4.30 -3.04 4.51
N TYR A 104 3.21 -3.22 3.77
CA TYR A 104 2.81 -4.54 3.26
C TYR A 104 3.63 -4.99 2.04
N PHE A 105 4.38 -4.07 1.42
CA PHE A 105 5.16 -4.29 0.22
C PHE A 105 6.60 -3.79 0.39
N ASN A 106 7.54 -4.55 -0.14
CA ASN A 106 8.92 -4.15 -0.31
C ASN A 106 9.09 -3.53 -1.69
N TYR A 107 9.79 -2.40 -1.76
CA TYR A 107 10.02 -1.67 -3.00
C TYR A 107 11.47 -1.82 -3.43
N ASN A 108 11.68 -2.02 -4.72
CA ASN A 108 12.99 -1.97 -5.36
C ASN A 108 12.91 -1.22 -6.70
N ILE A 109 14.02 -0.64 -7.10
CA ILE A 109 14.19 -0.01 -8.42
C ILE A 109 15.42 -0.65 -9.05
N THR A 110 15.26 -1.21 -10.24
CA THR A 110 16.39 -1.74 -11.01
C THR A 110 16.60 -0.87 -12.23
N PHE A 111 17.79 -0.28 -12.35
CA PHE A 111 18.24 0.46 -13.52
C PHE A 111 18.97 -0.50 -14.46
N SER A 112 18.79 -0.34 -15.77
CA SER A 112 19.56 -1.13 -16.75
C SER A 112 20.87 -0.45 -17.12
N ASN A 113 21.76 -1.25 -17.68
CA ASN A 113 23.09 -0.92 -18.18
C ASN A 113 23.19 0.20 -19.26
N ASN A 114 22.14 0.97 -19.49
CA ASN A 114 22.15 2.14 -20.38
C ASN A 114 21.75 3.44 -19.65
N ALA A 115 21.53 3.40 -18.33
CA ALA A 115 21.13 4.53 -17.48
C ALA A 115 19.78 5.21 -17.85
N THR A 116 19.12 4.79 -18.93
CA THR A 116 17.92 5.42 -19.50
C THR A 116 16.66 4.58 -19.35
N THR A 117 16.74 3.46 -18.64
CA THR A 117 15.60 2.59 -18.36
C THR A 117 15.61 2.15 -16.91
N PHE A 118 14.42 1.92 -16.37
CA PHE A 118 14.26 1.41 -15.02
C PHE A 118 13.04 0.49 -14.95
N ASN A 119 13.04 -0.38 -13.95
CA ASN A 119 11.86 -1.11 -13.53
C ASN A 119 11.71 -0.95 -12.01
N ALA A 120 10.63 -0.29 -11.59
CA ALA A 120 10.26 -0.18 -10.18
C ALA A 120 9.29 -1.30 -9.83
N VAL A 121 9.56 -2.02 -8.75
CA VAL A 121 8.80 -3.21 -8.35
C VAL A 121 8.35 -3.07 -6.90
N ALA A 122 7.09 -3.40 -6.65
CA ALA A 122 6.53 -3.59 -5.32
C ALA A 122 6.18 -5.06 -5.14
N ALA A 123 6.90 -5.76 -4.26
CA ALA A 123 6.69 -7.16 -3.96
C ALA A 123 6.11 -7.30 -2.54
N ARG A 124 5.02 -8.04 -2.40
CA ARG A 124 4.37 -8.26 -1.09
C ARG A 124 5.39 -8.83 -0.07
N SER A 125 5.45 -8.22 1.11
CA SER A 125 6.37 -8.65 2.16
C SER A 125 5.99 -10.03 2.70
N GLY A 126 6.99 -10.91 2.86
CA GLY A 126 6.80 -12.27 3.38
C GLY A 126 6.27 -13.30 2.37
N THR A 127 6.17 -12.97 1.07
CA THR A 127 5.82 -13.94 0.02
C THR A 127 6.79 -13.84 -1.16
N THR A 128 7.10 -14.99 -1.77
CA THR A 128 7.91 -15.11 -2.99
C THR A 128 7.06 -15.33 -4.24
N ASN A 129 5.73 -15.24 -4.13
CA ASN A 129 4.82 -15.52 -5.25
C ASN A 129 4.76 -14.35 -6.23
N ALA A 130 5.00 -14.61 -7.51
CA ALA A 130 4.96 -13.63 -8.60
C ALA A 130 3.59 -12.94 -8.76
N ASN A 131 2.49 -13.58 -8.33
CA ASN A 131 1.14 -13.03 -8.40
C ASN A 131 0.89 -11.86 -7.41
N ASN A 132 1.83 -11.59 -6.50
CA ASN A 132 1.77 -10.48 -5.55
C ASN A 132 2.88 -9.44 -5.80
N VAL A 133 3.30 -9.33 -7.05
CA VAL A 133 4.33 -8.41 -7.50
C VAL A 133 3.73 -7.45 -8.51
N PHE A 134 3.83 -6.16 -8.22
CA PHE A 134 3.46 -5.08 -9.14
C PHE A 134 4.73 -4.45 -9.68
N SER A 135 4.75 -4.08 -10.95
CA SER A 135 5.89 -3.33 -11.50
C SER A 135 5.50 -2.29 -12.53
N ILE A 136 6.27 -1.19 -12.56
CA ILE A 136 6.12 -0.12 -13.53
C ILE A 136 7.49 0.25 -14.10
N ASP A 137 7.55 0.41 -15.43
CA ASP A 137 8.77 0.83 -16.13
C ASP A 137 8.73 2.29 -16.57
N GLN A 138 9.82 2.76 -17.19
CA GLN A 138 9.93 4.13 -17.72
C GLN A 138 8.90 4.46 -18.80
N ASN A 139 8.35 3.45 -19.49
CA ASN A 139 7.34 3.64 -20.53
C ASN A 139 5.91 3.55 -19.99
N ASN A 140 5.75 3.51 -18.66
CA ASN A 140 4.46 3.28 -17.98
C ASN A 140 3.81 1.93 -18.37
N ASN A 141 4.62 0.93 -18.76
CA ASN A 141 4.14 -0.43 -18.86
C ASN A 141 3.98 -1.00 -17.44
N ARG A 142 2.77 -1.46 -17.16
CA ARG A 142 2.34 -1.91 -15.84
C ARG A 142 2.15 -3.42 -15.85
N GLN A 143 2.70 -4.10 -14.85
CA GLN A 143 2.52 -5.54 -14.67
C GLN A 143 1.91 -5.83 -13.30
N GLY A 144 0.96 -6.75 -13.27
CA GLY A 144 0.28 -7.20 -12.05
C GLY A 144 -0.81 -6.27 -11.51
N PHE A 145 -1.13 -5.16 -12.18
CA PHE A 145 -2.12 -4.17 -11.73
C PHE A 145 -3.56 -4.68 -11.83
#